data_AF-A0A8T5ZN04-F1
#
_entry.id   AF-A0A8T5ZN04-F1
#
_cell.length_a   1.000
_cell.length_b   1.000
_cell.length_c   1.000
_cell.angle_alpha   90.00
_cell.angle_beta   90.00
_cell.angle_gamma   90.00
#
_symmetry.space_group_name_H-M   'P 1'
#
loop_
_entity.id
_entity.type
_entity.pdbx_description
1 polymer ?
#
loop_
_entity_poly.entity_id
_entity_poly.type
_entity_poly.pdbx_seq_one_letter_code
_entity_poly.pdbx_strand_id
1 'polypeptide(L)' 'MSVLRSLLTAGVLASGLLWSLNGITATPAAQASGDRYEVTQQRNPDAACLDCHKPDTEGMHGKHASVINPNNKLPV' A
#
# COMPACT_ATOMS: atom_id res chain seq x y z
N MET A 1 0.66 22.92 45.27
CA MET A 1 0.71 23.09 43.79
C MET A 1 1.14 21.84 43.00
N SER A 2 1.71 20.80 43.63
CA SER A 2 2.19 19.59 42.90
C SER A 2 1.07 18.59 42.55
N VAL A 3 0.14 18.35 43.49
CA VAL A 3 -0.93 17.33 43.32
C VAL A 3 -1.90 17.69 42.19
N LEU A 4 -2.33 18.96 42.11
CA LEU A 4 -3.24 19.43 41.06
C LEU A 4 -2.65 19.29 39.66
N ARG A 5 -1.33 19.54 39.53
CA ARG A 5 -0.60 19.36 38.26
C ARG A 5 -0.50 17.88 37.88
N SER A 6 -0.27 17.01 38.87
CA SER A 6 -0.21 15.55 38.65
C SER A 6 -1.56 14.99 38.18
N LEU A 7 -2.67 15.43 38.78
CA LEU A 7 -4.02 15.00 38.40
C LEU A 7 -4.40 15.45 36.98
N LEU A 8 -4.02 16.68 36.60
CA LEU A 8 -4.24 17.19 35.24
C LEU A 8 -3.45 16.38 34.20
N THR A 9 -2.17 16.09 34.46
CA THR A 9 -1.36 15.28 33.54
C THR A 9 -1.87 13.84 33.42
N ALA A 10 -2.26 13.22 34.54
CA ALA A 10 -2.85 11.89 34.54
C ALA A 10 -4.18 11.85 33.77
N GLY A 11 -5.02 12.87 33.93
CA GLY A 11 -6.27 13.02 33.19
C GLY A 11 -6.04 13.13 31.68
N VAL A 12 -5.11 13.98 31.24
CA VAL A 12 -4.80 14.17 29.81
C VAL A 12 -4.28 12.86 29.18
N LEU A 13 -3.41 12.13 29.87
CA LEU A 13 -2.89 10.85 29.39
C LEU A 13 -3.99 9.78 29.30
N ALA A 14 -4.85 9.68 30.31
CA ALA A 14 -5.95 8.73 30.31
C ALA A 14 -6.95 9.02 29.17
N SER A 15 -7.35 10.28 28.98
CA SER A 15 -8.25 10.69 27.90
C SER A 15 -7.65 10.45 26.51
N GLY A 16 -6.35 10.71 26.32
CA GLY A 16 -5.66 10.42 25.07
C GLY A 16 -5.61 8.93 24.74
N LEU A 17 -5.40 8.09 25.76
CA LEU A 17 -5.41 6.64 25.60
C LEU A 17 -6.83 6.11 25.29
N LEU A 18 -7.85 6.59 26.00
CA LEU A 18 -9.24 6.22 25.73
C LEU A 18 -9.68 6.60 24.31
N TRP A 19 -9.22 7.73 23.78
CA TRP A 19 -9.57 8.16 22.42
C TRP A 19 -8.84 7.36 21.34
N SER A 20 -7.58 6.97 21.56
CA SER A 20 -6.82 6.16 20.61
C SER A 20 -7.34 4.72 20.49
N LEU A 21 -7.97 4.16 21.52
CA LEU A 21 -8.54 2.82 21.48
C LEU A 21 -9.84 2.71 20.64
N ASN A 22 -10.55 3.81 20.37
CA ASN A 22 -11.79 3.80 19.58
C ASN A 22 -11.56 3.41 18.10
N GLY A 23 -10.31 3.41 17.62
CA GLY A 23 -9.95 2.99 16.26
C GLY A 23 -9.59 1.50 16.11
N ILE A 24 -9.47 0.73 17.20
CA ILE A 24 -8.91 -0.63 17.17
C ILE A 24 -10.01 -1.70 17.04
N THR A 25 -11.27 -1.38 17.34
CA THR A 25 -12.41 -2.31 17.28
C THR A 25 -13.10 -2.39 15.93
N ALA A 26 -12.63 -1.64 14.92
CA ALA A 26 -13.10 -1.82 13.56
C ALA A 26 -12.54 -3.14 13.02
N THR A 27 -13.27 -4.24 13.22
CA THR A 27 -13.13 -5.41 12.36
C THR A 27 -13.24 -4.91 10.92
N PRO A 28 -12.21 -5.06 10.07
CA PRO A 28 -12.36 -4.65 8.68
C PRO A 28 -13.56 -5.41 8.14
N ALA A 29 -14.61 -4.67 7.74
CA ALA A 29 -15.74 -5.27 7.07
C ALA A 29 -15.17 -6.09 5.92
N ALA A 30 -15.50 -7.38 5.86
CA ALA A 30 -15.09 -8.22 4.75
C ALA A 30 -15.54 -7.49 3.47
N GLN A 31 -14.58 -6.96 2.72
CA GLN A 31 -14.89 -6.24 1.50
C GLN A 31 -15.66 -7.21 0.62
N ALA A 32 -16.90 -6.87 0.31
CA ALA A 32 -17.67 -7.59 -0.67
C ALA A 32 -16.80 -7.71 -1.93
N SER A 33 -16.61 -8.94 -2.40
CA SER A 33 -15.74 -9.30 -3.53
C SER A 33 -16.03 -8.52 -4.84
N GLY A 34 -17.07 -7.69 -4.86
CA GLY A 34 -17.51 -6.89 -6.00
C GLY A 34 -16.74 -5.59 -6.22
N ASP A 35 -16.18 -4.97 -5.16
CA ASP A 35 -15.52 -3.65 -5.27
C ASP A 35 -14.01 -3.73 -5.01
N ARG A 36 -13.33 -4.67 -5.66
CA ARG A 36 -11.86 -4.58 -5.74
C ARG A 36 -11.54 -3.44 -6.70
N TYR A 37 -10.82 -2.43 -6.23
CA TYR A 37 -10.34 -1.35 -7.09
C TYR A 37 -9.57 -1.95 -8.28
N GLU A 38 -9.93 -1.53 -9.49
CA GLU A 38 -9.17 -1.89 -10.68
C GLU A 38 -7.84 -1.16 -10.66
N VAL A 39 -6.76 -1.89 -10.41
CA VAL A 39 -5.40 -1.35 -10.43
C VAL A 39 -4.88 -1.42 -11.86
N THR A 40 -4.79 -0.26 -12.51
CA THR A 40 -4.16 -0.14 -13.83
C THR A 40 -2.73 0.35 -13.67
N GLN A 41 -1.89 -0.03 -14.62
CA GLN A 41 -0.49 0.38 -14.59
C GLN A 41 -0.35 1.83 -15.06
N GLN A 42 0.30 2.68 -14.25
CA GLN A 42 0.46 4.10 -14.57
C GLN A 42 1.39 4.35 -15.78
N ARG A 43 2.38 3.47 -16.00
CA ARG A 43 3.41 3.57 -17.06
C ARG A 43 3.90 2.18 -17.45
N ASN A 44 4.58 2.04 -18.59
CA ASN A 44 5.27 0.81 -18.98
C ASN A 44 6.27 0.35 -17.88
N PRO A 45 6.24 -0.93 -17.44
CA PRO A 45 7.12 -1.41 -16.36
C PRO A 45 8.59 -1.42 -16.75
N ASP A 46 8.89 -1.65 -18.03
CA ASP A 46 10.26 -1.83 -18.54
C ASP A 46 10.99 -0.51 -18.69
N ALA A 47 10.25 0.61 -18.78
CA ALA A 47 10.82 1.91 -19.10
C ALA A 47 11.93 2.33 -18.12
N ALA A 48 11.73 2.15 -16.82
CA ALA A 48 12.73 2.50 -15.81
C ALA A 48 14.00 1.64 -15.89
N CYS A 49 13.89 0.38 -16.31
CA CYS A 49 15.03 -0.49 -16.51
C CYS A 49 15.82 -0.05 -17.76
N LEU A 50 15.10 0.26 -18.83
CA LEU A 50 15.66 0.64 -20.13
C LEU A 50 16.23 2.07 -20.18
N ASP A 51 16.00 2.88 -19.15
CA ASP A 51 16.69 4.17 -18.99
C ASP A 51 18.21 3.98 -18.82
N CYS A 52 18.65 2.83 -18.28
CA CYS A 52 20.06 2.49 -18.06
C CYS A 52 20.52 1.31 -18.90
N HIS A 53 19.67 0.30 -19.08
CA HIS A 53 19.98 -0.92 -19.81
C HIS A 53 19.76 -0.76 -21.31
N LYS A 54 20.70 -1.30 -22.10
CA LYS A 54 20.70 -1.18 -23.56
C LYS A 54 19.51 -1.93 -24.14
N PRO A 55 18.57 -1.25 -24.82
CA PRO A 55 17.32 -1.85 -25.22
C PRO A 55 17.47 -3.03 -26.17
N ASP A 56 18.53 -3.11 -26.96
CA ASP A 56 18.82 -4.13 -27.97
C ASP A 56 19.39 -5.43 -27.38
N THR A 57 20.22 -5.33 -26.34
CA THR A 57 20.84 -6.52 -25.71
C THR A 57 20.13 -6.96 -24.43
N GLU A 58 19.53 -6.03 -23.71
CA GLU A 58 18.97 -6.27 -22.36
C GLU A 58 17.45 -6.14 -22.34
N GLY A 59 16.84 -5.67 -23.44
CA GLY A 59 15.40 -5.74 -23.65
C GLY A 59 14.90 -7.17 -23.87
N MET A 60 13.61 -7.36 -23.58
CA MET A 60 12.93 -8.63 -23.81
C MET A 60 12.57 -8.76 -25.30
N HIS A 61 13.39 -9.51 -26.06
CA HIS A 61 13.13 -9.81 -27.48
C HIS A 61 12.77 -11.28 -27.73
N GLY A 62 12.91 -12.12 -26.71
CA GLY A 62 12.55 -13.54 -26.78
C GLY A 62 11.04 -13.74 -26.73
N LYS A 63 10.59 -14.99 -26.58
CA LYS A 63 9.14 -15.30 -26.52
C LYS A 63 8.40 -14.52 -25.45
N HIS A 64 9.04 -14.25 -24.32
CA HIS A 64 8.44 -13.51 -23.22
C HIS A 64 8.01 -12.07 -23.59
N ALA A 65 8.58 -11.48 -24.65
CA ALA A 65 8.17 -10.17 -25.17
C ALA A 65 6.71 -10.14 -25.67
N SER A 66 6.14 -11.31 -25.94
CA SER A 66 4.83 -11.47 -26.60
C SER A 66 3.81 -12.26 -25.79
N VAL A 67 4.15 -12.68 -24.56
CA VAL A 67 3.25 -13.46 -23.71
C VAL A 67 2.58 -12.59 -22.66
N ILE A 68 1.48 -13.11 -22.12
CA ILE A 68 0.72 -12.47 -21.05
C ILE A 68 1.02 -13.18 -19.73
N ASN A 69 1.31 -12.42 -18.69
CA ASN A 69 1.54 -12.94 -17.36
C ASN A 69 0.23 -13.57 -16.82
N PRO A 70 0.25 -14.86 -16.43
CA PRO A 70 -0.97 -15.56 -16.02
C PRO A 70 -1.57 -15.04 -14.71
N ASN A 71 -0.78 -14.37 -13.87
CA ASN A 71 -1.18 -13.91 -12.53
C ASN A 71 -1.96 -12.60 -12.57
N ASN A 72 -1.59 -11.67 -13.46
CA ASN A 72 -2.19 -10.34 -13.52
C ASN A 72 -2.84 -10.01 -14.88
N LYS A 73 -2.72 -10.91 -15.88
CA LYS A 73 -3.28 -10.74 -17.23
C LYS A 73 -2.75 -9.53 -18.00
N LEU A 74 -1.57 -9.02 -17.61
CA LEU A 74 -0.86 -7.94 -18.31
C LEU A 74 0.31 -8.52 -19.15
N PRO A 75 0.83 -7.76 -20.13
CA PRO A 75 2.12 -8.08 -20.74
C PRO A 75 3.21 -8.28 -19.69
N VAL A 76 4.16 -9.18 -19.98
CA VAL A 76 5.33 -9.44 -19.12
C VAL A 76 6.30 -8.28 -19.20
#